data_AF-A0A506XB87-F1
#
_entry.id   AF-A0A506XB87-F1
#
_cell.length_a   1.000
_cell.length_b   1.000
_cell.length_c   1.000
_cell.angle_alpha   90.00
_cell.angle_beta   90.00
_cell.angle_gamma   90.00
#
_symmetry.space_group_name_H-M   'P 1'
#
loop_
_entity.id
_entity.type
_entity.pdbx_description
1 polymer ?
#
loop_
_entity_poly.entity_id
_entity_poly.type
_entity_poly.pdbx_seq_one_letter_code
_entity_poly.pdbx_strand_id
1 'polypeptide(L)' 'EPLLADVEVDVYVAPPALLEQITGFVLHRGALASMHRPELPTVAELLREARRVVVLEDIVDHTNVGAIFRAVAGLGADA' A
#
# COMPACT_ATOMS: atom_id res chain seq x y z
N GLU A 1 0.83 -13.96 20.94
CA GLU A 1 -0.46 -14.09 20.24
C GLU A 1 -0.20 -14.14 18.74
N PRO A 2 -0.87 -15.01 17.96
CA PRO A 2 -0.66 -15.05 16.51
C PRO A 2 -1.10 -13.71 15.90
N LEU A 3 -0.23 -13.07 15.11
CA LEU A 3 -0.45 -11.72 14.58
C LEU A 3 -1.71 -11.58 13.70
N LEU A 4 -2.26 -12.69 13.19
CA LEU A 4 -3.37 -12.75 12.23
C LEU A 4 -4.56 -13.57 12.75
N ALA A 5 -4.66 -13.84 14.05
CA ALA A 5 -5.69 -14.72 14.61
C ALA A 5 -7.14 -14.25 14.31
N ASP A 6 -7.34 -12.94 14.16
CA ASP A 6 -8.65 -12.32 13.96
C ASP A 6 -8.96 -11.99 12.48
N VAL A 7 -8.10 -12.40 11.54
CA VAL A 7 -8.24 -12.09 10.12
C VAL A 7 -8.44 -13.36 9.31
N GLU A 8 -9.53 -13.43 8.55
CA GLU A 8 -9.83 -14.55 7.65
C GLU A 8 -8.96 -14.44 6.37
N VAL A 9 -7.70 -14.89 6.48
CA VAL A 9 -6.72 -14.85 5.38
C VAL A 9 -5.88 -16.12 5.37
N ASP A 10 -5.65 -16.67 4.17
CA ASP A 10 -4.75 -17.81 4.02
C ASP A 10 -3.29 -17.38 4.20
N VAL A 11 -2.57 -18.13 5.04
CA VAL A 11 -1.14 -17.92 5.30
C VAL A 11 -0.35 -19.12 4.81
N TYR A 12 0.52 -18.90 3.83
CA TYR A 12 1.42 -19.91 3.29
C TYR A 12 2.87 -19.59 3.67
N VAL A 13 3.65 -20.61 4.03
CA VAL A 13 5.09 -20.51 4.28
C VAL A 13 5.83 -21.29 3.22
N ALA A 14 6.82 -20.66 2.59
CA ALA A 14 7.60 -21.26 1.51
C ALA A 14 9.09 -20.92 1.67
N PRO A 15 10.00 -21.77 1.16
CA PRO A 15 11.43 -21.45 1.11
C PRO A 15 11.71 -20.21 0.24
N PRO A 16 12.76 -19.42 0.53
CA PRO A 16 13.09 -18.21 -0.23
C PRO A 16 13.21 -18.44 -1.75
N ALA A 17 13.82 -19.54 -2.18
CA ALA A 17 13.98 -19.87 -3.60
C ALA A 17 12.66 -20.02 -4.35
N LEU A 18 11.60 -20.51 -3.68
CA LEU A 18 10.27 -20.61 -4.29
C LEU A 18 9.60 -19.24 -4.36
N LEU A 19 9.75 -18.41 -3.32
CA LEU A 19 9.20 -17.05 -3.32
C LEU A 19 9.84 -16.19 -4.43
N GLU A 20 11.14 -16.33 -4.65
CA GLU A 20 11.87 -15.65 -5.73
C GLU A 20 11.35 -16.04 -7.12
N GLN A 21 10.98 -17.31 -7.31
CA GLN A 21 10.36 -17.76 -8.57
C GLN A 21 8.98 -17.15 -8.79
N ILE A 22 8.22 -16.90 -7.72
CA ILE A 22 6.89 -16.29 -7.79
C ILE A 22 6.98 -14.78 -8.09
N THR A 23 7.88 -14.07 -7.41
CA THR A 23 8.00 -12.60 -7.54
C THR A 23 8.86 -12.15 -8.72
N GLY A 24 9.79 -12.99 -9.16
CA GLY A 24 10.82 -12.64 -10.13
C GLY A 24 11.97 -11.81 -9.54
N PHE A 25 12.06 -11.67 -8.21
CA PHE A 25 13.15 -10.94 -7.54
C PHE A 25 13.38 -11.41 -6.09
N VAL A 26 14.60 -11.15 -5.57
CA VAL A 26 14.98 -11.47 -4.20
C VAL A 26 14.13 -10.69 -3.20
N LEU A 27 13.40 -11.42 -2.34
CA LEU A 27 12.54 -10.82 -1.34
C LEU A 27 13.33 -10.38 -0.11
N HIS A 28 13.67 -9.10 -0.02
CA HIS A 28 14.50 -8.60 1.10
C HIS A 28 13.82 -8.60 2.48
N ARG A 29 12.48 -8.64 2.55
CA ARG A 29 11.72 -8.44 3.81
C ARG A 29 10.70 -9.55 4.16
N GLY A 30 10.83 -10.72 3.53
CA GLY A 30 10.29 -11.98 4.07
C GLY A 30 8.77 -12.24 3.99
N ALA A 31 7.95 -11.30 3.51
CA ALA A 31 6.50 -11.52 3.36
C ALA A 31 5.96 -10.90 2.07
N LEU A 32 4.95 -11.57 1.50
CA LEU A 32 4.17 -11.12 0.36
C LEU A 32 2.69 -11.23 0.70
N ALA A 33 1.89 -10.32 0.14
CA ALA A 33 0.44 -10.38 0.21
C ALA A 33 -0.13 -10.29 -1.20
N SER A 34 -1.10 -11.16 -1.49
CA SER A 34 -1.99 -10.99 -2.63
C SER A 34 -3.22 -10.22 -2.15
N MET A 35 -3.54 -9.12 -2.82
CA MET A 35 -4.65 -8.25 -2.44
C MET A 35 -5.39 -7.73 -3.67
N HIS A 36 -6.68 -7.46 -3.51
CA HIS A 36 -7.45 -6.78 -4.55
C HIS A 36 -7.13 -5.29 -4.54
N ARG A 37 -6.94 -4.70 -5.73
CA ARG A 37 -6.84 -3.25 -5.86
C ARG A 37 -8.26 -2.67 -5.69
N PRO A 38 -8.53 -1.78 -4.72
CA PRO A 38 -9.83 -1.16 -4.58
C PRO A 38 -10.21 -0.35 -5.83
N GLU A 39 -11.51 -0.27 -6.13
CA GLU A 39 -12.01 0.70 -7.10
C GLU A 39 -11.69 2.12 -6.63
N LEU A 40 -11.27 2.98 -7.56
CA LEU A 40 -10.94 4.36 -7.23
C LEU A 40 -12.24 5.15 -7.00
N PRO A 41 -12.38 5.86 -5.87
CA PRO A 41 -13.52 6.76 -5.69
C PRO A 41 -13.45 7.89 -6.72
N THR A 42 -14.62 8.44 -7.07
CA THR A 42 -14.67 9.69 -7.83
C THR A 42 -14.08 10.83 -7.01
N VAL A 43 -13.64 11.89 -7.68
CA VAL A 43 -13.13 13.10 -7.00
C VAL A 43 -14.17 13.69 -6.05
N ALA A 44 -15.45 13.69 -6.45
CA ALA A 44 -16.54 14.18 -5.59
C ALA A 44 -16.73 13.31 -4.34
N GLU A 45 -16.59 11.99 -4.46
CA GLU A 45 -16.64 11.08 -3.30
C GLU A 45 -15.46 11.24 -2.36
N LEU A 46 -14.25 11.38 -2.91
CA LEU A 46 -13.02 11.56 -2.15
C LEU A 46 -13.04 12.88 -1.37
N LEU A 47 -13.50 13.97 -1.99
CA LEU A 47 -13.48 15.31 -1.39
C LEU A 47 -14.65 15.60 -0.46
N ARG A 48 -15.69 14.75 -0.40
CA ARG A 48 -16.96 15.04 0.29
C ARG A 48 -16.77 15.49 1.74
N GLU A 49 -15.92 14.80 2.48
CA GLU A 49 -15.66 15.04 3.91
C GLU A 49 -14.20 15.49 4.17
N ALA A 50 -13.42 15.73 3.11
CA ALA A 50 -12.01 16.07 3.23
C ALA A 50 -11.83 17.49 3.79
N ARG A 51 -11.04 17.62 4.85
CA ARG A 51 -10.69 18.91 5.48
C ARG A 51 -9.30 19.37 5.07
N ARG A 52 -8.41 18.43 4.77
CA ARG A 52 -7.05 18.66 4.31
C ARG A 52 -6.77 17.84 3.06
N VAL A 53 -6.57 18.55 1.95
CA VAL A 53 -6.29 17.96 0.64
C VAL A 53 -4.85 18.28 0.24
N VAL A 54 -4.11 17.29 -0.26
CA VAL A 54 -2.76 17.45 -0.79
C VAL A 54 -2.77 17.15 -2.29
N VAL A 55 -2.51 18.18 -3.09
CA VAL A 55 -2.44 18.06 -4.55
C VAL A 55 -0.99 17.87 -4.96
N LEU A 56 -0.71 16.76 -5.63
CA LEU A 56 0.60 16.46 -6.21
C LEU A 56 0.59 16.95 -7.66
N GLU A 57 1.25 18.07 -7.92
CA GLU A 57 1.40 18.65 -9.26
C GLU A 57 2.85 18.47 -9.73
N ASP A 58 3.02 18.20 -11.03
CA ASP A 58 4.32 18.20 -11.73
C ASP A 58 5.39 17.29 -11.08
N ILE A 59 4.96 16.14 -10.56
CA ILE A 59 5.89 15.16 -9.96
C ILE A 59 6.55 14.32 -11.07
N VAL A 60 7.85 14.49 -11.22
CA VAL A 60 8.65 13.79 -12.25
C VAL A 60 9.18 12.42 -11.79
N ASP A 61 9.45 12.24 -10.49
CA ASP A 61 10.01 11.01 -9.93
C ASP A 61 8.96 10.22 -9.12
N HIS A 62 8.66 9.00 -9.57
CA HIS A 62 7.70 8.09 -8.92
C HIS A 62 8.09 7.71 -7.48
N THR A 63 9.37 7.75 -7.12
CA THR A 63 9.83 7.50 -5.75
C THR A 63 9.41 8.63 -4.80
N ASN A 64 9.30 9.86 -5.29
CA ASN A 64 8.81 11.00 -4.51
C ASN A 64 7.34 10.84 -4.13
N VAL A 65 6.51 10.26 -5.02
CA VAL A 65 5.09 9.98 -4.74
C VAL A 65 4.97 9.10 -3.50
N GLY A 66 5.72 8.00 -3.45
CA GLY A 66 5.69 7.09 -2.30
C GLY A 66 6.16 7.74 -0.99
N ALA A 67 7.14 8.66 -1.07
CA ALA A 67 7.58 9.42 0.10
C ALA A 67 6.52 10.43 0.59
N ILE A 68 5.85 11.12 -0.34
CA ILE A 68 4.77 12.06 -0.04
C ILE A 68 3.61 11.33 0.66
N PHE A 69 3.16 10.20 0.12
CA PHE A 69 2.09 9.41 0.75
C PHE A 69 2.41 9.01 2.20
N ARG A 70 3.67 8.66 2.50
CA ARG A 70 4.10 8.40 3.88
C ARG A 70 4.09 9.65 4.75
N ALA A 71 4.51 10.79 4.22
CA ALA A 71 4.55 12.04 4.96
C ALA A 71 3.14 12.56 5.28
N VAL A 72 2.22 12.54 4.30
CA VAL A 72 0.87 13.08 4.45
C VAL A 72 -0.01 12.26 5.40
N ALA A 73 0.25 10.94 5.51
CA ALA A 73 -0.37 10.10 6.53
C ALA A 73 -0.05 10.59 7.95
N GLY A 74 1.18 11.05 8.19
CA GLY A 74 1.57 11.68 9.47
C GLY A 74 1.02 13.09 9.66
N LEU A 75 0.70 13.80 8.58
CA LEU A 75 0.11 15.14 8.62
C LEU A 75 -1.42 15.13 8.79
N GLY A 76 -2.07 13.96 8.72
CA GLY A 76 -3.53 13.85 8.76
C GLY A 76 -4.20 14.50 7.54
N ALA A 77 -3.66 14.26 6.34
CA ALA A 77 -4.37 14.57 5.11
C ALA A 77 -5.52 13.58 4.89
N ASP A 78 -6.64 14.08 4.38
CA ASP A 78 -7.85 13.30 4.09
C ASP A 78 -7.94 12.88 2.62
N ALA A 79 -7.31 13.66 1.72
CA ALA A 79 -7.28 13.45 0.27
C ALA A 79 -5.96 13.90 -0.36
#